data_AF-A0A679G1N2-F1
#
_entry.id   AF-A0A679G1N2-F1
#
_cell.length_a   1.000
_cell.length_b   1.000
_cell.length_c   1.000
_cell.angle_alpha   90.00
_cell.angle_beta   90.00
_cell.angle_gamma   90.00
#
_symmetry.space_group_name_H-M   'P 1'
#
loop_
_entity.id
_entity.type
_entity.pdbx_description
1 polymer ?
#
loop_
_entity_poly.entity_id
_entity_poly.type
_entity_poly.pdbx_seq_one_letter_code
_entity_poly.pdbx_strand_id
1 'polypeptide(L)' 'MVFTENSGIVKVWVSLVLNGTYTLDQVPELFNLKEVVTQVVNSMK' A
#
# COMPACT_ATOMS: atom_id res chain seq x y z
N MET A 1 -11.16 6.71 9.82
CA MET A 1 -10.77 5.29 9.80
C MET A 1 -9.28 5.22 9.54
N VAL A 2 -8.55 4.34 10.23
CA VAL A 2 -7.10 4.16 10.07
C VAL A 2 -6.88 2.79 9.44
N PHE A 3 -6.20 2.75 8.29
CA PHE A 3 -5.80 1.50 7.65
C PHE A 3 -4.60 0.90 8.39
N THR A 4 -4.55 -0.42 8.45
CA THR A 4 -3.43 -1.18 9.03
C THR A 4 -2.89 -2.14 7.98
N GLU A 5 -1.68 -2.67 8.17
CA GLU A 5 -1.08 -3.71 7.30
C GLU A 5 -2.00 -4.95 7.10
N ASN A 6 -2.87 -5.20 8.08
CA ASN A 6 -3.82 -6.30 8.05
C ASN A 6 -5.10 -5.99 7.25
N SER A 7 -5.28 -4.75 6.81
CA SER A 7 -6.43 -4.35 6.00
C SER A 7 -6.40 -5.01 4.63
N GLY A 8 -7.55 -5.53 4.18
CA GLY A 8 -7.67 -6.14 2.86
C GLY A 8 -7.28 -5.18 1.73
N ILE A 9 -7.64 -3.89 1.85
CA ILE A 9 -7.28 -2.90 0.83
C ILE A 9 -5.78 -2.63 0.78
N VAL A 10 -5.10 -2.61 1.93
CA VAL A 10 -3.64 -2.44 2.00
C VAL A 10 -2.97 -3.62 1.32
N LYS A 11 -3.39 -4.86 1.61
CA LYS A 11 -2.82 -6.07 1.00
C LYS A 11 -2.96 -6.07 -0.52
N VAL A 12 -4.14 -5.70 -1.03
CA VAL A 12 -4.37 -5.61 -2.49
C VAL A 12 -3.42 -4.59 -3.12
N TRP A 13 -3.31 -3.39 -2.54
CA TRP A 13 -2.40 -2.36 -3.05
C TRP A 13 -0.94 -2.76 -2.98
N VAL A 14 -0.50 -3.36 -1.88
CA VAL A 14 0.86 -3.89 -1.74
C VAL A 14 1.14 -4.94 -2.82
N SER A 15 0.25 -5.90 -3.03
CA SER A 15 0.40 -6.92 -4.08
C SER A 15 0.45 -6.30 -5.49
N LEU A 16 -0.40 -5.31 -5.77
CA LEU A 16 -0.42 -4.60 -7.05
C LEU A 16 0.88 -3.82 -7.31
N VAL A 17 1.45 -3.20 -6.28
CA VAL A 17 2.72 -2.47 -6.37
C VAL A 17 3.90 -3.42 -6.51
N LEU A 18 3.94 -4.50 -5.73
CA LEU A 18 4.99 -5.53 -5.83
C LEU A 18 4.98 -6.25 -7.18
N ASN A 19 3.80 -6.43 -7.78
CA ASN A 19 3.66 -7.01 -9.11
C ASN A 19 3.99 -6.00 -10.24
N GLY A 20 4.37 -4.77 -9.91
CA GLY A 20 4.70 -3.72 -10.88
C GLY A 20 3.50 -3.23 -11.71
N THR A 21 2.27 -3.59 -11.32
CA THR A 21 1.05 -3.13 -11.99
C THR A 21 0.78 -1.65 -11.69
N TYR A 22 1.15 -1.21 -10.49
CA TYR A 22 1.06 0.18 -10.05
C TYR A 22 2.35 0.63 -9.37
N THR A 23 2.64 1.93 -9.38
CA THR A 23 3.72 2.52 -8.58
C THR A 23 3.18 3.06 -7.25
N LEU A 24 4.07 3.30 -6.27
CA LEU A 24 3.70 3.93 -5.00
C LEU A 24 3.04 5.30 -5.18
N ASP A 25 3.39 6.02 -6.25
CA ASP A 25 2.79 7.32 -6.57
C ASP A 25 1.32 7.21 -7.02
N GLN A 26 0.94 6.07 -7.60
CA GLN A 26 -0.44 5.79 -8.04
C GLN A 26 -1.34 5.31 -6.92
N VAL A 27 -0.79 5.00 -5.74
CA VAL A 27 -1.59 4.66 -4.56
C VAL A 27 -2.36 5.91 -4.13
N PRO A 28 -3.70 5.85 -4.01
CA PRO A 28 -4.50 7.00 -3.65
C PRO A 28 -4.17 7.47 -2.24
N GLU A 29 -4.09 8.78 -2.07
CA GLU A 29 -3.82 9.45 -0.80
C GLU A 29 -5.09 9.52 0.05
N LEU A 30 -5.54 8.35 0.47
CA LEU A 30 -6.80 8.15 1.20
C LEU A 30 -6.47 7.85 2.66
N PHE A 31 -6.68 8.83 3.54
CA PHE A 31 -6.26 8.77 4.94
C PHE A 31 -4.76 8.40 5.03
N ASN A 32 -4.42 7.29 5.68
CA ASN A 32 -3.06 6.77 5.82
C ASN A 32 -2.75 5.60 4.87
N LEU A 33 -3.57 5.36 3.84
CA LEU A 33 -3.40 4.21 2.93
C LEU A 33 -2.03 4.24 2.23
N LYS A 34 -1.70 5.36 1.59
CA LYS A 34 -0.45 5.53 0.85
C LYS A 34 0.77 5.37 1.74
N GLU A 35 0.72 5.93 2.94
CA GLU A 35 1.80 5.78 3.94
C GLU A 35 1.98 4.32 4.34
N VAL A 36 0.92 3.62 4.73
CA VAL A 36 0.99 2.22 5.16
C VAL A 36 1.44 1.30 4.02
N VAL A 37 0.91 1.47 2.81
CA VAL A 37 1.34 0.68 1.63
C VAL A 37 2.82 0.93 1.35
N THR A 38 3.28 2.17 1.41
CA THR A 38 4.70 2.53 1.23
C THR A 38 5.57 1.90 2.30
N GLN A 39 5.14 1.93 3.56
CA GLN A 39 5.86 1.33 4.68
C GLN A 39 6.00 -0.18 4.49
N VAL A 40 4.91 -0.88 4.17
CA VAL A 40 4.90 -2.34 3.99
C VAL A 40 5.78 -2.73 2.78
N VAL A 41 5.64 -2.05 1.65
CA VAL A 41 6.46 -2.32 0.46
C VAL A 41 7.94 -2.08 0.72
N ASN A 42 8.30 -1.01 1.43
CA ASN A 42 9.69 -0.73 1.79
C ASN A 42 10.25 -1.71 2.82
N SER A 43 9.43 -2.24 3.74
CA SER A 43 9.85 -3.29 4.68
C SER A 43 10.03 -4.67 4.03
N MET A 44 9.48 -4.88 2.83
CA MET A 44 9.63 -6.13 2.06
C MET A 44 10.76 -6.07 1.02
N LYS A 45 11.33 -4.88 0.76
CA LYS A 45 12.48 -4.67 -0.12
C LYS A 45 13.79 -4.94 0.61
#